data_AF-A0A9E6W8W8-F1
#
_entry.id   AF-A0A9E6W8W8-F1
#
_cell.length_a   1.000
_cell.length_b   1.000
_cell.length_c   1.000
_cell.angle_alpha   90.00
_cell.angle_beta   90.00
_cell.angle_gamma   90.00
#
_symmetry.space_group_name_H-M   'P 1'
#
loop_
_entity.id
_entity.type
_entity.pdbx_description
1 polymer ?
#
loop_
_entity_poly.entity_id
_entity_poly.type
_entity_poly.pdbx_seq_one_letter_code
_entity_poly.pdbx_strand_id
1 'polypeptide(L)'
;MKNLLITIFAFFAVYTNAQKPEDGWSFNYPGDSFTSEALLDLRYLNEKTAGENGFIQLSYDGNSFRTENGKPMRFWSINGGDGTKSMSDTELAKFARFLAKMGVNMIRYHGSINPTGSNINDVDKTDVNGIWRMVAAMKKEGIYSTISPFWAHNGHMGKPQIKDWGIPGYTANEDLWGVMYFSDTLKNAYKNWVKYLYTEINPHTGIALKDDPAVALIQIKNEDGVFWWTISSVKPELEKVMMQKFYLWALAKYSTDSAIKTAWSNAAQPKDNWTNGELGLYHIWDATQPQTGGKNKRLSDQIQFLAETQRNFYTEIHDFYRNDLGCKQLINANNWKTADANLL
;
A
#
# COMPACT_ATOMS: atom_id res chain seq x y z
N MET A 1 -54.21 69.53 44.67
CA MET A 1 -53.47 69.34 43.41
C MET A 1 -53.35 67.84 43.17
N LYS A 2 -53.93 67.33 42.07
CA LYS A 2 -53.90 65.90 41.72
C LYS A 2 -52.55 65.59 41.07
N ASN A 3 -51.73 64.73 41.70
CA ASN A 3 -50.51 64.22 41.09
C ASN A 3 -50.85 62.98 40.26
N LEU A 4 -50.62 63.08 38.95
CA LEU A 4 -50.77 62.01 37.96
C LEU A 4 -49.52 61.13 38.03
N LEU A 5 -49.65 59.88 38.48
CA LEU A 5 -48.60 58.87 38.36
C LEU A 5 -48.66 58.26 36.96
N ILE A 6 -47.64 58.53 36.14
CA ILE A 6 -47.43 57.89 34.85
C ILE A 6 -46.54 56.67 35.09
N THR A 7 -47.11 55.48 34.98
CA THR A 7 -46.36 54.21 35.01
C THR A 7 -45.75 53.96 33.64
N ILE A 8 -44.44 54.10 33.53
CA ILE A 8 -43.69 53.77 32.31
C ILE A 8 -43.48 52.25 32.28
N PHE A 9 -44.15 51.56 31.36
CA PHE A 9 -43.82 50.17 31.04
C PHE A 9 -42.54 50.13 30.20
N ALA A 10 -41.43 49.69 30.80
CA ALA A 10 -40.21 49.37 30.07
C ALA A 10 -40.40 48.03 29.34
N PHE A 11 -40.63 48.09 28.03
CA PHE A 11 -40.51 46.92 27.16
C PHE A 11 -39.03 46.53 27.07
N PHE A 12 -38.62 45.50 27.80
CA PHE A 12 -37.35 44.84 27.52
C PHE A 12 -37.50 44.02 26.24
N ALA A 13 -36.98 44.55 25.13
CA ALA A 13 -36.78 43.76 23.93
C ALA A 13 -35.69 42.72 24.24
N VAL A 14 -36.10 41.47 24.46
CA VAL A 14 -35.18 40.34 24.53
C VAL A 14 -34.75 40.07 23.09
N TYR A 15 -33.59 40.59 22.70
CA TYR A 15 -32.93 40.20 21.46
C TYR A 15 -32.40 38.79 21.63
N THR A 16 -33.12 37.80 21.10
CA THR A 16 -32.54 36.48 20.86
C THR A 16 -31.63 36.60 19.65
N ASN A 17 -30.31 36.58 19.87
CA ASN A 17 -29.37 36.41 18.77
C ASN A 17 -29.56 35.01 18.21
N ALA A 18 -30.30 34.89 17.10
CA ALA A 18 -30.29 33.66 16.32
C ALA A 18 -28.87 33.44 15.80
N GLN A 19 -28.34 32.23 15.98
CA GLN A 19 -27.01 31.88 15.49
C GLN A 19 -27.01 31.98 13.96
N LYS A 20 -26.04 32.70 13.39
CA LYS A 20 -25.90 32.81 11.93
C LYS A 20 -25.40 31.46 11.40
N PRO A 21 -26.14 30.76 10.53
CA PRO A 21 -25.72 29.47 10.00
C PRO A 21 -24.35 29.51 9.30
N GLU A 22 -24.00 30.66 8.69
CA GLU A 22 -22.71 30.89 8.06
C GLU A 22 -21.50 30.93 9.02
N ASP A 23 -21.69 31.21 10.31
CA ASP A 23 -20.60 31.22 11.29
C ASP A 23 -20.27 29.81 11.82
N GLY A 24 -21.10 28.81 11.47
CA GLY A 24 -21.00 27.45 11.99
C GLY A 24 -21.28 27.35 13.49
N TRP A 25 -21.12 26.15 14.04
CA TRP A 25 -21.07 25.93 15.48
C TRP A 25 -19.87 25.06 15.84
N SER A 26 -19.27 25.33 16.99
CA SER A 26 -18.27 24.43 17.55
C SER A 26 -18.94 23.11 17.92
N PHE A 27 -18.77 22.09 17.08
CA PHE A 27 -19.19 20.74 17.41
C PHE A 27 -18.09 20.08 18.25
N ASN A 28 -18.32 20.00 19.56
CA ASN A 28 -17.49 19.22 20.46
C ASN A 28 -18.09 17.82 20.55
N TYR A 29 -17.44 16.85 19.91
CA TYR A 29 -17.81 15.45 20.04
C TYR A 29 -17.64 15.03 21.52
N PRO A 30 -18.72 14.66 22.24
CA PRO A 30 -18.64 14.37 23.67
C PRO A 30 -17.92 13.04 23.98
N GLY A 31 -17.49 12.31 22.95
CA GLY A 31 -16.98 10.95 23.07
C GLY A 31 -18.09 9.91 23.04
N ASP A 32 -17.70 8.64 22.97
CA ASP A 32 -18.58 7.50 23.13
C ASP A 32 -18.19 6.76 24.42
N SER A 33 -19.15 6.55 25.32
CA SER A 33 -18.96 5.79 26.55
C SER A 33 -19.05 4.28 26.34
N PHE A 34 -19.34 3.82 25.12
CA PHE A 34 -19.44 2.42 24.72
C PHE A 34 -20.43 1.61 25.58
N THR A 35 -21.54 2.24 25.96
CA THR A 35 -22.54 1.60 26.83
C THR A 35 -23.29 0.49 26.09
N SER A 36 -23.75 -0.51 26.85
CA SER A 36 -24.57 -1.62 26.34
C SER A 36 -25.96 -1.18 25.84
N GLU A 37 -26.38 0.03 26.20
CA GLU A 37 -27.67 0.60 25.79
C GLU A 37 -27.61 1.28 24.41
N ALA A 38 -26.42 1.38 23.81
CA ALA A 38 -26.26 1.93 22.48
C ALA A 38 -27.03 1.11 21.44
N LEU A 39 -28.05 1.71 20.83
CA LEU A 39 -28.89 1.06 19.81
C LEU A 39 -28.11 0.65 18.56
N LEU A 40 -27.01 1.35 18.27
CA LEU A 40 -26.12 1.11 17.14
C LEU A 40 -24.72 0.73 17.67
N ASP A 41 -24.61 -0.46 18.24
CA ASP A 41 -23.34 -1.12 18.49
C ASP A 41 -23.24 -2.41 17.66
N LEU A 42 -22.46 -2.36 16.60
CA LEU A 42 -22.23 -3.46 15.66
C LEU A 42 -21.04 -4.33 16.04
N ARG A 43 -20.42 -4.12 17.22
CA ARG A 43 -19.25 -4.90 17.68
C ARG A 43 -19.49 -6.40 17.63
N TYR A 44 -20.72 -6.85 17.87
CA TYR A 44 -21.09 -8.25 17.89
C TYR A 44 -20.92 -8.96 16.52
N LEU A 45 -20.79 -8.20 15.42
CA LEU A 45 -20.48 -8.75 14.09
C LEU A 45 -19.03 -9.22 13.95
N ASN A 46 -18.13 -8.66 14.76
CA ASN A 46 -16.72 -9.04 14.78
C ASN A 46 -16.51 -10.23 15.73
N GLU A 47 -15.49 -11.03 15.44
CA GLU A 47 -14.93 -12.00 16.38
C GLU A 47 -14.58 -11.36 17.73
N LYS A 48 -14.51 -12.12 18.83
CA LYS A 48 -14.08 -11.51 20.11
C LYS A 48 -12.65 -11.02 20.01
N THR A 49 -11.81 -11.74 19.29
CA THR A 49 -10.45 -11.33 18.95
C THR A 49 -10.15 -11.73 17.52
N ALA A 50 -9.50 -10.86 16.74
CA ALA A 50 -9.21 -11.15 15.34
C ALA A 50 -8.30 -12.36 15.24
N GLY A 51 -8.67 -13.32 14.40
CA GLY A 51 -7.93 -14.55 14.19
C GLY A 51 -8.21 -15.62 15.24
N GLU A 52 -9.24 -15.47 16.08
CA GLU A 52 -9.64 -16.52 17.05
C GLU A 52 -10.06 -17.83 16.35
N ASN A 53 -10.48 -17.75 15.08
CA ASN A 53 -10.82 -18.88 14.23
C ASN A 53 -9.71 -19.24 13.22
N GLY A 54 -8.46 -18.82 13.47
CA GLY A 54 -7.29 -19.11 12.65
C GLY A 54 -7.06 -18.12 11.50
N PHE A 55 -6.14 -18.46 10.59
CA PHE A 55 -5.79 -17.58 9.48
C PHE A 55 -6.93 -17.43 8.47
N ILE A 56 -7.06 -16.25 7.88
CA ILE A 56 -7.97 -16.03 6.75
C ILE A 56 -7.47 -16.80 5.52
N GLN A 57 -8.40 -17.49 4.87
CA GLN A 57 -8.18 -18.31 3.69
C GLN A 57 -9.13 -17.87 2.57
N LEU A 58 -8.81 -18.24 1.33
CA LEU A 58 -9.78 -18.20 0.25
C LEU A 58 -10.73 -19.40 0.34
N SER A 59 -11.96 -19.22 -0.14
CA SER A 59 -12.88 -20.32 -0.47
C SER A 59 -12.26 -21.23 -1.54
N TYR A 60 -12.81 -22.44 -1.68
CA TYR A 60 -12.30 -23.42 -2.64
C TYR A 60 -12.28 -22.91 -4.09
N ASP A 61 -13.25 -22.08 -4.45
CA ASP A 61 -13.35 -21.44 -5.76
C ASP A 61 -12.54 -20.12 -5.89
N GLY A 62 -11.89 -19.67 -4.81
CA GLY A 62 -11.08 -18.45 -4.78
C GLY A 62 -11.87 -17.14 -4.71
N ASN A 63 -13.20 -17.16 -4.68
CA ASN A 63 -14.04 -15.95 -4.84
C ASN A 63 -14.53 -15.34 -3.51
N SER A 64 -14.19 -15.91 -2.36
CA SER A 64 -14.63 -15.45 -1.05
C SER A 64 -13.59 -15.70 0.02
N PHE A 65 -13.70 -15.00 1.14
CA PHE A 65 -12.87 -15.24 2.32
C PHE A 65 -13.58 -16.17 3.29
N ARG A 66 -12.79 -16.96 4.01
CA ARG A 66 -13.23 -17.78 5.13
C ARG A 66 -12.16 -17.80 6.21
N THR A 67 -12.57 -18.07 7.44
CA THR A 67 -11.66 -18.43 8.52
C THR A 67 -11.08 -19.83 8.29
N GLU A 68 -10.03 -20.20 9.02
CA GLU A 68 -9.37 -21.50 8.88
C GLU A 68 -10.31 -22.67 9.22
N ASN A 69 -11.26 -22.47 10.15
CA ASN A 69 -12.32 -23.44 10.45
C ASN A 69 -13.50 -23.44 9.46
N GLY A 70 -13.41 -22.69 8.36
CA GLY A 70 -14.35 -22.74 7.25
C GLY A 70 -15.56 -21.80 7.34
N LYS A 71 -15.65 -20.93 8.35
CA LYS A 71 -16.75 -19.95 8.42
C LYS A 71 -16.55 -18.86 7.37
N PRO A 72 -17.60 -18.45 6.65
CA PRO A 72 -17.52 -17.32 5.72
C PRO A 72 -17.07 -16.04 6.43
N MET A 73 -16.19 -15.28 5.79
CA MET A 73 -15.72 -13.98 6.27
C MET A 73 -16.02 -12.91 5.23
N ARG A 74 -16.59 -11.79 5.68
CA ARG A 74 -16.89 -10.61 4.85
C ARG A 74 -16.26 -9.39 5.49
N PHE A 75 -15.38 -8.72 4.77
CA PHE A 75 -14.68 -7.56 5.32
C PHE A 75 -15.40 -6.26 5.03
N TRP A 76 -15.72 -5.52 6.09
CA TRP A 76 -16.04 -4.10 6.05
C TRP A 76 -14.81 -3.34 6.51
N SER A 77 -14.06 -2.81 5.54
CA SER A 77 -12.67 -2.36 5.75
C SER A 77 -12.53 -0.86 5.71
N ILE A 78 -11.54 -0.33 6.42
CA ILE A 78 -11.09 1.06 6.27
C ILE A 78 -9.58 1.16 6.01
N ASN A 79 -9.15 2.31 5.52
CA ASN A 79 -7.74 2.70 5.44
C ASN A 79 -7.40 3.69 6.57
N GLY A 80 -6.14 4.07 6.72
CA GLY A 80 -5.68 5.06 7.73
C GLY A 80 -5.09 4.45 9.00
N GLY A 81 -4.69 3.18 8.97
CA GLY A 81 -4.00 2.53 10.09
C GLY A 81 -2.67 3.17 10.45
N ASP A 82 -1.99 3.83 9.50
CA ASP A 82 -0.77 4.61 9.71
C ASP A 82 -0.97 5.80 10.67
N GLY A 83 -2.15 6.42 10.65
CA GLY A 83 -2.54 7.48 11.58
C GLY A 83 -2.58 7.03 13.04
N THR A 84 -2.63 5.73 13.32
CA THR A 84 -2.60 5.20 14.69
C THR A 84 -1.23 5.31 15.35
N LYS A 85 -0.15 5.47 14.56
CA LYS A 85 1.23 5.55 15.06
C LYS A 85 1.43 6.69 16.06
N SER A 86 0.75 7.82 15.86
CA SER A 86 0.83 9.01 16.72
C SER A 86 -0.12 9.00 17.91
N MET A 87 -1.04 8.03 18.00
CA MET A 87 -1.98 7.92 19.12
C MET A 87 -1.29 7.35 20.37
N SER A 88 -1.67 7.86 21.54
CA SER A 88 -1.40 7.18 22.82
C SER A 88 -2.13 5.83 22.88
N ASP A 89 -1.73 4.95 23.79
CA ASP A 89 -2.36 3.63 23.94
C ASP A 89 -3.86 3.73 24.29
N THR A 90 -4.24 4.73 25.09
CA THR A 90 -5.63 5.01 25.44
C THR A 90 -6.45 5.48 24.24
N GLU A 91 -5.89 6.37 23.41
CA GLU A 91 -6.55 6.83 22.19
C GLU A 91 -6.70 5.71 21.17
N LEU A 92 -5.65 4.90 20.99
CA LEU A 92 -5.67 3.75 20.08
C LEU A 92 -6.70 2.70 20.52
N ALA A 93 -6.79 2.40 21.82
CA ALA A 93 -7.80 1.49 22.34
C ALA A 93 -9.23 2.03 22.12
N LYS A 94 -9.47 3.33 22.38
CA LYS A 94 -10.76 3.98 22.10
C LYS A 94 -11.09 3.98 20.61
N PHE A 95 -10.10 4.22 19.75
CA PHE A 95 -10.26 4.19 18.30
C PHE A 95 -10.63 2.80 17.80
N ALA A 96 -9.91 1.75 18.23
CA ALA A 96 -10.24 0.36 17.88
C ALA A 96 -11.66 -0.01 18.34
N ARG A 97 -12.05 0.38 19.56
CA ARG A 97 -13.41 0.14 20.07
C ARG A 97 -14.47 0.86 19.27
N PHE A 98 -14.22 2.11 18.90
CA PHE A 98 -15.11 2.90 18.04
C PHE A 98 -15.29 2.26 16.67
N LEU A 99 -14.21 1.83 16.02
CA LEU A 99 -14.28 1.16 14.72
C LEU A 99 -15.12 -0.12 14.80
N ALA A 100 -14.89 -0.94 15.83
CA ALA A 100 -15.62 -2.18 15.99
C ALA A 100 -17.11 -1.94 16.30
N LYS A 101 -17.44 -0.90 17.08
CA LYS A 101 -18.82 -0.44 17.27
C LYS A 101 -19.49 -0.03 15.95
N MET A 102 -18.73 0.51 15.01
CA MET A 102 -19.20 0.83 13.65
C MET A 102 -19.26 -0.38 12.71
N GLY A 103 -18.91 -1.59 13.18
CA GLY A 103 -18.93 -2.82 12.37
C GLY A 103 -17.72 -2.97 11.44
N VAL A 104 -16.70 -2.11 11.58
CA VAL A 104 -15.42 -2.29 10.89
C VAL A 104 -14.74 -3.52 11.45
N ASN A 105 -14.32 -4.43 10.56
CA ASN A 105 -13.66 -5.68 10.93
C ASN A 105 -12.31 -5.88 10.21
N MET A 106 -11.86 -4.88 9.45
CA MET A 106 -10.52 -4.83 8.90
C MET A 106 -10.00 -3.40 8.78
N ILE A 107 -8.72 -3.20 9.08
CA ILE A 107 -8.01 -1.94 8.86
C ILE A 107 -6.73 -2.17 8.07
N ARG A 108 -6.44 -1.27 7.13
CA ARG A 108 -5.18 -1.24 6.40
C ARG A 108 -4.19 -0.27 7.05
N TYR A 109 -3.01 -0.77 7.39
CA TYR A 109 -1.83 0.07 7.64
C TYR A 109 -1.13 0.30 6.31
N HIS A 110 -1.13 1.55 5.85
CA HIS A 110 -0.44 1.97 4.64
C HIS A 110 0.79 2.79 5.03
N GLY A 111 1.95 2.13 5.07
CA GLY A 111 3.17 2.69 5.61
C GLY A 111 4.36 2.54 4.68
N SER A 112 5.52 3.03 5.15
CA SER A 112 6.82 2.81 4.53
C SER A 112 7.84 2.52 5.61
N ILE A 113 8.31 1.27 5.70
CA ILE A 113 9.27 0.83 6.73
C ILE A 113 10.73 0.99 6.30
N ASN A 114 10.99 1.61 5.14
CA ASN A 114 12.34 1.89 4.68
C ASN A 114 13.07 2.83 5.65
N PRO A 115 14.40 2.74 5.78
CA PRO A 115 15.14 3.56 6.72
C PRO A 115 15.21 5.02 6.28
N THR A 116 15.55 5.89 7.22
CA THR A 116 15.90 7.31 6.98
C THR A 116 17.42 7.57 6.99
N GLY A 117 18.20 6.54 7.34
CA GLY A 117 19.67 6.53 7.36
C GLY A 117 20.30 6.17 6.01
N SER A 118 21.64 6.20 5.96
CA SER A 118 22.42 5.84 4.77
C SER A 118 22.53 4.33 4.55
N ASN A 119 22.35 3.51 5.60
CA ASN A 119 22.32 2.07 5.43
C ASN A 119 20.93 1.63 4.97
N ILE A 120 20.79 1.30 3.69
CA ILE A 120 19.53 0.81 3.11
C ILE A 120 19.02 -0.47 3.80
N ASN A 121 19.90 -1.26 4.44
CA ASN A 121 19.49 -2.50 5.12
C ASN A 121 18.92 -2.28 6.53
N ASP A 122 19.00 -1.06 7.07
CA ASP A 122 18.28 -0.72 8.30
C ASP A 122 16.77 -0.68 8.03
N VAL A 123 15.95 -0.70 9.08
CA VAL A 123 14.49 -0.60 9.00
C VAL A 123 14.01 0.54 9.88
N ASP A 124 12.94 1.24 9.47
CA ASP A 124 12.29 2.20 10.36
C ASP A 124 11.54 1.46 11.48
N LYS A 125 12.22 1.33 12.62
CA LYS A 125 11.67 0.69 13.82
C LYS A 125 10.48 1.44 14.41
N THR A 126 10.33 2.74 14.12
CA THR A 126 9.18 3.54 14.57
C THR A 126 7.93 3.10 13.82
N ASP A 127 8.02 2.97 12.49
CA ASP A 127 6.91 2.46 11.69
C ASP A 127 6.61 0.98 11.96
N VAL A 128 7.63 0.15 12.12
CA VAL A 128 7.44 -1.26 12.51
C VAL A 128 6.71 -1.37 13.86
N ASN A 129 7.13 -0.60 14.86
CA ASN A 129 6.42 -0.58 16.15
C ASN A 129 5.00 -0.01 16.02
N GLY A 130 4.77 0.97 15.14
CA GLY A 130 3.43 1.47 14.81
C GLY A 130 2.51 0.38 14.28
N ILE A 131 2.99 -0.42 13.32
CA ILE A 131 2.27 -1.58 12.78
C ILE A 131 1.97 -2.59 13.90
N TRP A 132 2.97 -2.95 14.70
CA TRP A 132 2.82 -3.90 15.81
C TRP A 132 1.82 -3.44 16.86
N ARG A 133 1.83 -2.17 17.24
CA ARG A 133 0.86 -1.55 18.15
C ARG A 133 -0.55 -1.57 17.58
N MET A 134 -0.71 -1.20 16.31
CA MET A 134 -2.01 -1.22 15.63
C MET A 134 -2.59 -2.64 15.61
N VAL A 135 -1.81 -3.63 15.17
CA VAL A 135 -2.24 -5.04 15.15
C VAL A 135 -2.69 -5.48 16.54
N ALA A 136 -1.92 -5.18 17.58
CA ALA A 136 -2.26 -5.57 18.96
C ALA A 136 -3.57 -4.94 19.47
N ALA A 137 -3.82 -3.67 19.16
CA ALA A 137 -5.03 -2.98 19.58
C ALA A 137 -6.26 -3.45 18.80
N MET A 138 -6.15 -3.54 17.47
CA MET A 138 -7.23 -3.94 16.58
C MET A 138 -7.63 -5.41 16.80
N LYS A 139 -6.65 -6.27 17.08
CA LYS A 139 -6.85 -7.67 17.42
C LYS A 139 -7.83 -7.85 18.58
N LYS A 140 -7.71 -7.06 19.65
CA LYS A 140 -8.59 -7.12 20.83
C LYS A 140 -10.07 -6.83 20.50
N GLU A 141 -10.34 -6.12 19.41
CA GLU A 141 -11.67 -5.73 18.98
C GLU A 141 -12.18 -6.52 17.76
N GLY A 142 -11.52 -7.64 17.42
CA GLY A 142 -11.95 -8.48 16.30
C GLY A 142 -11.71 -7.85 14.93
N ILE A 143 -10.83 -6.84 14.86
CA ILE A 143 -10.49 -6.14 13.62
C ILE A 143 -9.21 -6.74 13.05
N TYR A 144 -9.31 -7.35 11.88
CA TYR A 144 -8.17 -7.90 11.14
C TYR A 144 -7.31 -6.78 10.53
N SER A 145 -6.05 -7.08 10.24
CA SER A 145 -5.11 -6.13 9.66
C SER A 145 -4.72 -6.52 8.23
N THR A 146 -4.70 -5.52 7.35
CA THR A 146 -3.95 -5.55 6.09
C THR A 146 -2.70 -4.69 6.25
N ILE A 147 -1.52 -5.23 5.89
CA ILE A 147 -0.26 -4.49 6.02
C ILE A 147 0.30 -4.22 4.63
N SER A 148 0.50 -2.94 4.32
CA SER A 148 1.17 -2.45 3.11
C SER A 148 2.42 -1.70 3.55
N PRO A 149 3.60 -2.36 3.65
CA PRO A 149 4.77 -1.80 4.32
C PRO A 149 5.66 -0.96 3.39
N PHE A 150 5.32 -0.84 2.11
CA PHE A 150 6.08 -0.06 1.14
C PHE A 150 5.17 0.69 0.16
N TRP A 151 5.54 1.93 -0.12
CA TRP A 151 4.99 2.75 -1.20
C TRP A 151 6.14 3.42 -1.95
N ALA A 152 6.11 3.36 -3.27
CA ALA A 152 7.19 3.93 -4.09
C ALA A 152 7.13 5.46 -4.19
N HIS A 153 5.98 6.09 -3.91
CA HIS A 153 5.89 7.51 -3.63
C HIS A 153 5.79 7.73 -2.13
N ASN A 154 6.25 8.86 -1.65
CA ASN A 154 6.13 9.18 -0.23
C ASN A 154 5.41 10.53 -0.08
N GLY A 155 4.08 10.48 -0.27
CA GLY A 155 3.16 11.60 -0.08
C GLY A 155 3.08 12.07 1.37
N HIS A 156 1.92 11.98 2.02
CA HIS A 156 1.61 12.49 3.37
C HIS A 156 2.53 11.96 4.51
N MET A 157 3.46 11.07 4.20
CA MET A 157 4.39 10.36 5.08
C MET A 157 5.76 11.04 5.23
N GLY A 158 5.97 12.19 4.57
CA GLY A 158 7.25 12.93 4.58
C GLY A 158 8.23 12.35 3.55
N LYS A 159 8.83 13.21 2.71
CA LYS A 159 9.66 12.85 1.55
C LYS A 159 10.55 11.60 1.76
N PRO A 160 10.74 10.72 0.75
CA PRO A 160 11.60 9.56 0.87
C PRO A 160 12.99 10.02 1.33
N GLN A 161 13.44 9.67 2.53
CA GLN A 161 14.78 10.06 3.01
C GLN A 161 15.83 9.12 2.41
N ILE A 162 15.83 8.96 1.08
CA ILE A 162 16.92 8.27 0.38
C ILE A 162 18.20 9.00 0.71
N LYS A 163 19.22 8.23 1.13
CA LYS A 163 20.58 8.72 1.34
C LYS A 163 21.53 7.80 0.60
N ASP A 164 21.88 8.17 -0.63
CA ASP A 164 22.77 7.44 -1.54
C ASP A 164 22.90 5.95 -1.23
N TRP A 165 21.82 5.21 -1.52
CA TRP A 165 21.74 3.78 -1.21
C TRP A 165 22.41 2.92 -2.29
N GLY A 166 23.24 3.50 -3.16
CA GLY A 166 23.86 2.80 -4.28
C GLY A 166 22.85 2.33 -5.33
N ILE A 167 21.70 2.99 -5.44
CA ILE A 167 20.72 2.74 -6.50
C ILE A 167 21.08 3.68 -7.67
N PRO A 168 21.33 3.16 -8.90
CA PRO A 168 21.78 3.97 -10.02
C PRO A 168 20.85 5.16 -10.32
N GLY A 169 21.38 6.38 -10.18
CA GLY A 169 20.65 7.64 -10.44
C GLY A 169 19.85 8.18 -9.27
N TYR A 170 19.81 7.49 -8.12
CA TYR A 170 19.00 7.87 -6.96
C TYR A 170 19.86 8.22 -5.74
N THR A 171 20.06 9.52 -5.50
CA THR A 171 21.01 10.02 -4.48
C THR A 171 20.35 10.64 -3.25
N ALA A 172 19.22 11.35 -3.40
CA ALA A 172 18.47 11.90 -2.26
C ALA A 172 17.04 12.36 -2.60
N ASN A 173 16.07 12.04 -1.74
CA ASN A 173 14.70 12.58 -1.80
C ASN A 173 13.93 12.33 -3.11
N GLU A 174 14.11 11.16 -3.71
CA GLU A 174 13.47 10.79 -4.97
C GLU A 174 12.44 9.68 -4.79
N ASP A 175 11.36 9.71 -5.58
CA ASP A 175 10.38 8.62 -5.60
C ASP A 175 10.98 7.37 -6.24
N LEU A 176 10.63 6.20 -5.71
CA LEU A 176 11.14 4.89 -6.11
C LEU A 176 10.20 4.15 -7.08
N TRP A 177 9.40 4.90 -7.85
CA TRP A 177 8.49 4.32 -8.85
C TRP A 177 9.24 3.43 -9.84
N GLY A 178 8.75 2.20 -10.02
CA GLY A 178 9.36 1.21 -10.91
C GLY A 178 10.71 0.64 -10.43
N VAL A 179 11.39 1.26 -9.47
CA VAL A 179 12.79 0.95 -9.11
C VAL A 179 12.96 -0.48 -8.64
N MET A 180 12.05 -0.95 -7.78
CA MET A 180 12.18 -2.27 -7.13
C MET A 180 12.08 -3.44 -8.13
N TYR A 181 11.50 -3.22 -9.32
CA TYR A 181 11.46 -4.24 -10.37
C TYR A 181 12.82 -4.46 -11.05
N PHE A 182 13.71 -3.46 -11.02
CA PHE A 182 14.97 -3.47 -11.77
C PHE A 182 16.22 -3.34 -10.90
N SER A 183 16.07 -2.93 -9.62
CA SER A 183 17.15 -2.80 -8.65
C SER A 183 17.13 -3.94 -7.64
N ASP A 184 18.09 -4.87 -7.77
CA ASP A 184 18.30 -5.94 -6.78
C ASP A 184 18.70 -5.35 -5.42
N THR A 185 19.39 -4.20 -5.39
CA THR A 185 19.72 -3.48 -4.16
C THR A 185 18.46 -3.12 -3.37
N LEU A 186 17.49 -2.45 -4.00
CA LEU A 186 16.24 -2.07 -3.33
C LEU A 186 15.37 -3.29 -2.99
N LYS A 187 15.30 -4.27 -3.89
CA LYS A 187 14.54 -5.50 -3.67
C LYS A 187 15.07 -6.30 -2.48
N ASN A 188 16.39 -6.46 -2.35
CA ASN A 188 17.01 -7.16 -1.22
C ASN A 188 16.88 -6.37 0.09
N ALA A 189 16.98 -5.05 0.04
CA ALA A 189 16.69 -4.22 1.21
C ALA A 189 15.24 -4.37 1.67
N TYR A 190 14.27 -4.34 0.75
CA TYR A 190 12.87 -4.60 1.05
C TYR A 190 12.68 -5.96 1.74
N LYS A 191 13.31 -7.03 1.22
CA LYS A 191 13.30 -8.36 1.86
C LYS A 191 13.83 -8.30 3.30
N ASN A 192 14.90 -7.55 3.56
CA ASN A 192 15.45 -7.36 4.91
C ASN A 192 14.46 -6.63 5.83
N TRP A 193 13.81 -5.56 5.34
CA TRP A 193 12.84 -4.80 6.13
C TRP A 193 11.63 -5.65 6.54
N VAL A 194 11.06 -6.38 5.59
CA VAL A 194 9.86 -7.18 5.85
C VAL A 194 10.19 -8.45 6.64
N LYS A 195 11.40 -9.00 6.51
CA LYS A 195 11.90 -10.02 7.44
C LYS A 195 11.81 -9.52 8.88
N TYR A 196 12.40 -8.36 9.18
CA TYR A 196 12.34 -7.77 10.52
C TYR A 196 10.89 -7.57 11.01
N LEU A 197 10.03 -6.99 10.17
CA LEU A 197 8.62 -6.75 10.52
C LEU A 197 7.85 -8.04 10.86
N TYR A 198 8.07 -9.12 10.11
CA TYR A 198 7.25 -10.33 10.20
C TYR A 198 7.82 -11.42 11.10
N THR A 199 9.15 -11.48 11.32
CA THR A 199 9.78 -12.56 12.09
C THR A 199 10.14 -12.19 13.53
N GLU A 200 10.35 -10.91 13.82
CA GLU A 200 10.56 -10.48 15.21
C GLU A 200 9.26 -10.60 16.01
N ILE A 201 9.39 -10.89 17.30
CA ILE A 201 8.23 -10.97 18.20
C ILE A 201 7.63 -9.58 18.37
N ASN A 202 6.35 -9.44 18.05
CA ASN A 202 5.61 -8.22 18.38
C ASN A 202 5.53 -8.09 19.92
N PRO A 203 6.14 -7.07 20.54
CA PRO A 203 6.17 -6.95 21.99
C PRO A 203 4.78 -6.67 22.61
N HIS A 204 3.81 -6.24 21.80
CA HIS A 204 2.45 -5.92 22.24
C HIS A 204 1.50 -7.11 22.21
N THR A 205 1.83 -8.19 21.50
CA THR A 205 1.04 -9.43 21.45
C THR A 205 1.81 -10.67 21.92
N GLY A 206 3.14 -10.63 21.93
CA GLY A 206 4.01 -11.79 22.16
C GLY A 206 4.08 -12.75 20.97
N ILE A 207 3.57 -12.37 19.79
CA ILE A 207 3.46 -13.23 18.61
C ILE A 207 4.12 -12.52 17.42
N ALA A 208 5.04 -13.18 16.71
CA ALA A 208 5.57 -12.66 15.46
C ALA A 208 4.47 -12.54 14.41
N LEU A 209 4.46 -11.48 13.58
CA LEU A 209 3.33 -11.27 12.66
C LEU A 209 3.14 -12.41 11.68
N LYS A 210 4.19 -13.13 11.26
CA LYS A 210 4.06 -14.33 10.40
C LYS A 210 3.15 -15.42 11.01
N ASP A 211 3.07 -15.47 12.34
CA ASP A 211 2.34 -16.44 13.15
C ASP A 211 1.04 -15.85 13.74
N ASP A 212 0.75 -14.56 13.52
CA ASP A 212 -0.45 -13.91 14.06
C ASP A 212 -1.61 -13.90 13.03
N PRO A 213 -2.69 -14.68 13.26
CA PRO A 213 -3.85 -14.71 12.37
C PRO A 213 -4.67 -13.41 12.36
N ALA A 214 -4.41 -12.47 13.28
CA ALA A 214 -5.02 -11.14 13.23
C ALA A 214 -4.53 -10.31 12.03
N VAL A 215 -3.39 -10.68 11.43
CA VAL A 215 -3.02 -10.17 10.11
C VAL A 215 -3.68 -11.07 9.07
N ALA A 216 -4.63 -10.53 8.30
CA ALA A 216 -5.31 -11.29 7.26
C ALA A 216 -4.55 -11.26 5.93
N LEU A 217 -4.00 -10.09 5.59
CA LEU A 217 -3.48 -9.77 4.27
C LEU A 217 -2.11 -9.08 4.35
N ILE A 218 -1.16 -9.59 3.59
CA ILE A 218 0.12 -8.95 3.28
C ILE A 218 0.00 -8.33 1.90
N GLN A 219 0.17 -7.02 1.80
CA GLN A 219 0.33 -6.33 0.53
C GLN A 219 1.80 -6.06 0.27
N ILE A 220 2.33 -6.58 -0.85
CA ILE A 220 3.75 -6.44 -1.17
C ILE A 220 4.13 -4.96 -1.30
N LYS A 221 3.40 -4.20 -2.12
CA LYS A 221 3.59 -2.74 -2.24
C LYS A 221 2.34 -2.01 -2.67
N ASN A 222 2.28 -0.72 -2.38
CA ASN A 222 1.20 0.16 -2.84
C ASN A 222 1.52 0.77 -4.22
N GLU A 223 0.50 0.78 -5.07
CA GLU A 223 0.34 1.55 -6.32
C GLU A 223 1.56 1.65 -7.24
N ASP A 224 2.28 0.55 -7.47
CA ASP A 224 3.47 0.57 -8.35
C ASP A 224 3.43 -0.54 -9.40
N GLY A 225 3.87 -0.24 -10.63
CA GLY A 225 3.72 -1.14 -11.77
C GLY A 225 4.57 -0.73 -12.98
N VAL A 226 5.12 -1.72 -13.70
CA VAL A 226 5.89 -1.48 -14.93
C VAL A 226 5.03 -1.02 -16.11
N PHE A 227 3.71 -1.17 -15.99
CA PHE A 227 2.71 -0.73 -16.96
C PHE A 227 2.07 0.61 -16.60
N TRP A 228 2.61 1.30 -15.60
CA TRP A 228 2.11 2.59 -15.16
C TRP A 228 2.93 3.74 -15.72
N TRP A 229 2.33 4.91 -15.88
CA TRP A 229 2.97 6.06 -16.54
C TRP A 229 4.23 6.55 -15.82
N THR A 230 4.34 6.31 -14.51
CA THR A 230 5.52 6.67 -13.71
C THR A 230 6.79 5.91 -14.12
N ILE A 231 6.66 4.78 -14.82
CA ILE A 231 7.82 4.03 -15.34
C ILE A 231 8.65 4.85 -16.34
N SER A 232 8.03 5.82 -17.01
CA SER A 232 8.70 6.74 -17.94
C SER A 232 9.56 7.79 -17.23
N SER A 233 9.48 7.89 -15.91
CA SER A 233 10.17 8.90 -15.08
C SER A 233 11.34 8.31 -14.29
N VAL A 234 11.72 7.06 -14.54
CA VAL A 234 12.92 6.46 -13.92
C VAL A 234 14.18 7.25 -14.30
N LYS A 235 15.18 7.22 -13.42
CA LYS A 235 16.44 7.95 -13.64
C LYS A 235 17.21 7.37 -14.84
N PRO A 236 17.95 8.19 -15.62
CA PRO A 236 18.66 7.72 -16.81
C PRO A 236 19.59 6.52 -16.56
N GLU A 237 20.23 6.48 -15.39
CA GLU A 237 21.12 5.39 -14.99
C GLU A 237 20.34 4.08 -14.77
N LEU A 238 19.14 4.16 -14.19
CA LEU A 238 18.26 3.00 -14.04
C LEU A 238 17.60 2.62 -15.37
N GLU A 239 17.23 3.58 -16.20
CA GLU A 239 16.73 3.33 -17.57
C GLU A 239 17.77 2.53 -18.37
N LYS A 240 19.06 2.87 -18.23
CA LYS A 240 20.15 2.10 -18.84
C LYS A 240 20.16 0.64 -18.37
N VAL A 241 19.98 0.40 -17.07
CA VAL A 241 19.86 -0.97 -16.52
C VAL A 241 18.64 -1.70 -17.12
N MET A 242 17.51 -1.01 -17.29
CA MET A 242 16.32 -1.57 -17.93
C MET A 242 16.59 -1.95 -19.40
N MET A 243 17.24 -1.07 -20.16
CA MET A 243 17.62 -1.32 -21.56
C MET A 243 18.59 -2.51 -21.69
N GLN A 244 19.52 -2.66 -20.75
CA GLN A 244 20.43 -3.81 -20.69
C GLN A 244 19.70 -5.12 -20.37
N LYS A 245 18.77 -5.09 -19.42
CA LYS A 245 17.93 -6.26 -19.11
C LYS A 245 17.03 -6.63 -20.30
N PHE A 246 16.50 -5.65 -21.03
CA PHE A 246 15.73 -5.92 -22.25
C PHE A 246 16.58 -6.50 -23.38
N TYR A 247 17.82 -6.01 -23.56
CA TYR A 247 18.78 -6.60 -24.49
C TYR A 247 19.06 -8.07 -24.16
N LEU A 248 19.40 -8.37 -22.91
CA LEU A 248 19.68 -9.75 -22.47
C LEU A 248 18.47 -10.66 -22.65
N TRP A 249 17.26 -10.16 -22.37
CA TRP A 249 16.02 -10.89 -22.61
C TRP A 249 15.82 -11.18 -24.12
N ALA A 250 16.03 -10.18 -24.98
CA ALA A 250 15.90 -10.35 -26.43
C ALA A 250 16.96 -11.30 -26.99
N LEU A 251 18.18 -11.23 -26.47
CA LEU A 251 19.27 -12.14 -26.82
C LEU A 251 18.96 -13.58 -26.40
N ALA A 252 18.37 -13.79 -25.22
CA ALA A 252 17.93 -15.12 -24.81
C ALA A 252 16.82 -15.67 -25.73
N LYS A 253 15.93 -14.81 -26.22
CA LYS A 253 14.82 -15.19 -27.11
C LYS A 253 15.25 -15.47 -28.56
N TYR A 254 16.18 -14.68 -29.10
CA TYR A 254 16.55 -14.71 -30.52
C TYR A 254 18.00 -15.15 -30.78
N SER A 255 18.77 -15.45 -29.74
CA SER A 255 20.16 -15.94 -29.77
C SER A 255 21.24 -14.97 -30.26
N THR A 256 20.99 -14.09 -31.23
CA THR A 256 21.99 -13.16 -31.78
C THR A 256 21.43 -11.77 -32.08
N ASP A 257 22.28 -10.73 -32.08
CA ASP A 257 21.92 -9.38 -32.49
C ASP A 257 21.28 -9.32 -33.89
N SER A 258 21.82 -10.08 -34.84
CA SER A 258 21.29 -10.14 -36.20
C SER A 258 19.87 -10.72 -36.20
N ALA A 259 19.62 -11.78 -35.43
CA ALA A 259 18.30 -12.39 -35.33
C ALA A 259 17.28 -11.46 -34.65
N ILE A 260 17.69 -10.69 -33.62
CA ILE A 260 16.83 -9.67 -32.99
C ILE A 260 16.44 -8.61 -34.05
N LYS A 261 17.43 -8.06 -34.77
CA LYS A 261 17.20 -7.05 -35.82
C LYS A 261 16.26 -7.58 -36.91
N THR A 262 16.48 -8.80 -37.38
CA THR A 262 15.61 -9.45 -38.37
C THR A 262 14.20 -9.66 -37.84
N ALA A 263 14.04 -10.15 -36.61
CA ALA A 263 12.73 -10.39 -35.99
C ALA A 263 11.90 -9.10 -35.86
N TRP A 264 12.56 -7.96 -35.70
CA TRP A 264 11.92 -6.65 -35.59
C TRP A 264 11.88 -5.88 -36.90
N SER A 265 12.17 -6.51 -38.04
CA SER A 265 12.26 -5.84 -39.36
C SER A 265 13.15 -4.59 -39.32
N ASN A 266 14.24 -4.63 -38.56
CA ASN A 266 15.16 -3.52 -38.28
C ASN A 266 14.53 -2.29 -37.59
N ALA A 267 13.41 -2.46 -36.89
CA ALA A 267 12.84 -1.38 -36.07
C ALA A 267 13.80 -1.00 -34.93
N ALA A 268 14.25 0.25 -34.96
CA ALA A 268 15.21 0.81 -34.02
C ALA A 268 14.56 1.82 -33.06
N GLN A 269 15.23 2.09 -31.94
CA GLN A 269 14.96 3.22 -31.05
C GLN A 269 16.19 4.13 -30.98
N PRO A 270 16.02 5.46 -30.79
CA PRO A 270 17.14 6.39 -30.71
C PRO A 270 18.16 6.03 -29.61
N LYS A 271 17.72 5.37 -28.54
CA LYS A 271 18.56 4.93 -27.41
C LYS A 271 19.18 3.54 -27.59
N ASP A 272 19.04 2.91 -28.76
CA ASP A 272 19.71 1.62 -29.02
C ASP A 272 21.24 1.78 -29.05
N ASN A 273 21.93 0.97 -28.27
CA ASN A 273 23.39 0.87 -28.28
C ASN A 273 23.81 -0.60 -28.19
N TRP A 274 23.93 -1.22 -29.36
CA TRP A 274 24.27 -2.64 -29.52
C TRP A 274 25.65 -2.98 -28.94
N THR A 275 26.63 -2.07 -29.05
CA THR A 275 27.98 -2.28 -28.51
C THR A 275 27.97 -2.45 -27.00
N ASN A 276 27.09 -1.74 -26.30
CA ASN A 276 26.94 -1.84 -24.85
C ASN A 276 25.80 -2.79 -24.42
N GLY A 277 25.14 -3.46 -25.37
CA GLY A 277 23.99 -4.31 -25.08
C GLY A 277 22.81 -3.56 -24.48
N GLU A 278 22.43 -2.42 -25.06
CA GLU A 278 21.32 -1.57 -24.59
C GLU A 278 20.26 -1.48 -25.70
N LEU A 279 19.03 -1.92 -25.44
CA LEU A 279 17.90 -1.74 -26.36
C LEU A 279 16.91 -0.73 -25.79
N GLY A 280 16.70 0.37 -26.50
CA GLY A 280 15.77 1.43 -26.15
C GLY A 280 14.34 0.93 -25.94
N LEU A 281 13.64 1.50 -24.98
CA LEU A 281 12.27 1.17 -24.66
C LEU A 281 11.32 2.20 -25.27
N TYR A 282 10.23 1.74 -25.86
CA TYR A 282 9.10 2.59 -26.23
C TYR A 282 8.36 3.06 -24.98
N HIS A 283 7.71 4.22 -25.09
CA HIS A 283 6.82 4.70 -24.04
C HIS A 283 5.61 3.77 -23.91
N ILE A 284 5.15 3.47 -22.69
CA ILE A 284 4.08 2.46 -22.50
C ILE A 284 2.76 2.83 -23.16
N TRP A 285 2.49 4.12 -23.34
CA TRP A 285 1.35 4.61 -24.12
C TRP A 285 1.36 4.11 -25.58
N ASP A 286 2.53 3.89 -26.21
CA ASP A 286 2.59 3.31 -27.55
C ASP A 286 1.92 1.93 -27.61
N ALA A 287 1.95 1.16 -26.50
CA ALA A 287 1.35 -0.16 -26.41
C ALA A 287 -0.18 -0.14 -26.39
N THR A 288 -0.78 1.02 -26.10
CA THR A 288 -2.23 1.20 -26.11
C THR A 288 -2.75 1.72 -27.44
N GLN A 289 -1.88 1.96 -28.42
CA GLN A 289 -2.23 2.46 -29.75
C GLN A 289 -2.14 1.34 -30.79
N PRO A 290 -2.91 1.41 -31.90
CA PRO A 290 -2.69 0.53 -33.04
C PRO A 290 -1.25 0.65 -33.55
N GLN A 291 -0.52 -0.46 -33.60
CA GLN A 291 0.84 -0.54 -34.16
C GLN A 291 0.89 -1.56 -35.29
N THR A 292 1.81 -1.38 -36.24
CA THR A 292 2.06 -2.33 -37.34
C THR A 292 3.55 -2.58 -37.57
N GLY A 293 3.87 -3.60 -38.36
CA GLY A 293 5.22 -3.91 -38.81
C GLY A 293 6.22 -4.20 -37.68
N GLY A 294 7.48 -3.85 -37.92
CA GLY A 294 8.59 -4.09 -36.99
C GLY A 294 8.41 -3.44 -35.62
N LYS A 295 7.85 -2.21 -35.56
CA LYS A 295 7.52 -1.53 -34.31
C LYS A 295 6.54 -2.35 -33.47
N ASN A 296 5.47 -2.88 -34.07
CA ASN A 296 4.50 -3.72 -33.36
C ASN A 296 5.15 -4.97 -32.77
N LYS A 297 6.01 -5.64 -33.54
CA LYS A 297 6.70 -6.84 -33.07
C LYS A 297 7.66 -6.56 -31.92
N ARG A 298 8.48 -5.51 -32.04
CA ARG A 298 9.39 -5.06 -30.98
C ARG A 298 8.65 -4.64 -29.72
N LEU A 299 7.54 -3.90 -29.87
CA LEU A 299 6.72 -3.46 -28.74
C LEU A 299 6.02 -4.62 -28.05
N SER A 300 5.53 -5.61 -28.80
CA SER A 300 4.97 -6.85 -28.25
C SER A 300 6.01 -7.61 -27.41
N ASP A 301 7.24 -7.69 -27.90
CA ASP A 301 8.36 -8.28 -27.17
C ASP A 301 8.75 -7.47 -25.92
N GLN A 302 8.71 -6.13 -25.99
CA GLN A 302 8.91 -5.26 -24.82
C GLN A 302 7.81 -5.48 -23.76
N ILE A 303 6.53 -5.59 -24.16
CA ILE A 303 5.43 -5.87 -23.25
C ILE A 303 5.63 -7.23 -22.59
N GLN A 304 6.05 -8.25 -23.34
CA GLN A 304 6.36 -9.56 -22.78
C GLN A 304 7.50 -9.47 -21.75
N PHE A 305 8.60 -8.80 -22.08
CA PHE A 305 9.71 -8.55 -21.15
C PHE A 305 9.25 -7.87 -19.85
N LEU A 306 8.44 -6.81 -19.95
CA LEU A 306 7.92 -6.09 -18.77
C LEU A 306 6.97 -6.96 -17.96
N ALA A 307 6.08 -7.72 -18.61
CA ALA A 307 5.14 -8.63 -17.95
C ALA A 307 5.88 -9.73 -17.19
N GLU A 308 6.89 -10.34 -17.81
CA GLU A 308 7.74 -11.35 -17.17
C GLU A 308 8.55 -10.74 -16.03
N THR A 309 9.10 -9.54 -16.19
CA THR A 309 9.82 -8.83 -15.11
C THR A 309 8.93 -8.60 -13.90
N GLN A 310 7.72 -8.06 -14.10
CA GLN A 310 6.77 -7.81 -13.02
C GLN A 310 6.30 -9.11 -12.37
N ARG A 311 5.99 -10.14 -13.17
CA ARG A 311 5.56 -11.45 -12.66
C ARG A 311 6.67 -12.10 -11.83
N ASN A 312 7.90 -12.13 -12.35
CA ASN A 312 9.03 -12.74 -11.66
C ASN A 312 9.36 -12.02 -10.35
N PHE A 313 9.29 -10.69 -10.32
CA PHE A 313 9.39 -9.92 -9.09
C PHE A 313 8.35 -10.35 -8.05
N TYR A 314 7.06 -10.43 -8.43
CA TYR A 314 6.01 -10.79 -7.48
C TYR A 314 6.11 -12.25 -7.03
N THR A 315 6.48 -13.18 -7.92
CA THR A 315 6.78 -14.57 -7.55
C THR A 315 7.92 -14.63 -6.54
N GLU A 316 9.03 -13.94 -6.79
CA GLU A 316 10.18 -13.92 -5.90
C GLU A 316 9.83 -13.36 -4.50
N ILE A 317 9.08 -12.27 -4.43
CA ILE A 317 8.67 -11.68 -3.14
C ILE A 317 7.59 -12.51 -2.44
N HIS A 318 6.64 -13.07 -3.19
CA HIS A 318 5.64 -14.00 -2.64
C HIS A 318 6.34 -15.20 -1.99
N ASP A 319 7.27 -15.83 -2.69
CA ASP A 319 7.99 -17.01 -2.21
C ASP A 319 8.88 -16.67 -1.02
N PHE A 320 9.48 -15.47 -0.99
CA PHE A 320 10.19 -14.99 0.18
C PHE A 320 9.26 -14.92 1.42
N TYR A 321 8.09 -14.29 1.30
CA TYR A 321 7.11 -14.28 2.40
C TYR A 321 6.66 -15.69 2.79
N ARG A 322 6.32 -16.52 1.82
CA ARG A 322 5.70 -17.83 2.06
C ARG A 322 6.70 -18.86 2.58
N ASN A 323 7.82 -19.01 1.89
CA ASN A 323 8.75 -20.12 2.06
C ASN A 323 9.90 -19.73 2.99
N ASP A 324 10.45 -18.51 2.84
CA ASP A 324 11.63 -18.10 3.62
C ASP A 324 11.23 -17.52 5.00
N LEU A 325 10.17 -16.71 5.06
CA LEU A 325 9.68 -16.15 6.32
C LEU A 325 8.68 -17.08 7.03
N GLY A 326 7.94 -17.91 6.27
CA GLY A 326 6.90 -18.79 6.79
C GLY A 326 5.56 -18.09 7.05
N CYS A 327 5.30 -16.95 6.42
CA CYS A 327 4.03 -16.23 6.57
C CYS A 327 2.86 -17.10 6.08
N LYS A 328 1.77 -17.12 6.85
CA LYS A 328 0.56 -17.91 6.55
C LYS A 328 -0.58 -17.10 5.93
N GLN A 329 -0.52 -15.78 6.05
CA GLN A 329 -1.53 -14.83 5.57
C GLN A 329 -1.77 -14.91 4.06
N LEU A 330 -2.91 -14.40 3.59
CA LEU A 330 -3.10 -14.15 2.16
C LEU A 330 -2.15 -13.03 1.71
N ILE A 331 -1.67 -13.12 0.47
CA ILE A 331 -0.70 -12.15 -0.07
C ILE A 331 -1.30 -11.56 -1.35
N ASN A 332 -1.37 -10.24 -1.43
CA ASN A 332 -1.63 -9.55 -2.68
C ASN A 332 -0.41 -8.73 -3.14
N ALA A 333 -0.27 -8.62 -4.46
CA ALA A 333 0.82 -7.89 -5.08
C ALA A 333 0.74 -6.37 -4.83
N ASN A 334 -0.39 -5.79 -5.23
CA ASN A 334 -0.64 -4.35 -5.25
C ASN A 334 -2.17 -4.08 -5.14
N ASN A 335 -2.59 -2.86 -4.82
CA ASN A 335 -3.97 -2.38 -4.83
C ASN A 335 -4.39 -1.72 -6.15
N TRP A 336 -3.50 -1.59 -7.13
CA TRP A 336 -3.86 -1.03 -8.43
C TRP A 336 -4.36 -2.09 -9.41
N LYS A 337 -5.45 -1.76 -10.11
CA LYS A 337 -5.96 -2.46 -11.30
C LYS A 337 -6.13 -1.43 -12.43
N THR A 338 -5.97 -1.85 -13.68
CA THR A 338 -6.22 -0.98 -14.84
C THR A 338 -7.66 -0.44 -14.78
N ALA A 339 -7.83 0.85 -15.10
CA ALA A 339 -9.12 1.54 -14.99
C ALA A 339 -10.16 1.08 -16.02
N ASP A 340 -9.76 0.32 -17.05
CA ASP A 340 -10.66 -0.19 -18.09
C ASP A 340 -11.02 -1.65 -17.83
N ALA A 341 -12.32 -1.90 -17.58
CA ALA A 341 -12.86 -3.23 -17.38
C ALA A 341 -12.99 -4.04 -18.70
N ASN A 342 -12.79 -3.42 -19.87
CA ASN A 342 -12.93 -4.06 -21.18
C ASN A 342 -11.60 -4.62 -21.74
N LEU A 343 -10.47 -4.38 -21.05
CA LEU A 343 -9.13 -4.80 -21.49
C LEU A 343 -8.56 -5.99 -20.69
N LEU A 344 -9.40 -6.63 -19.88
CA LEU A 344 -9.16 -7.93 -19.21
C LEU A 344 -10.09 -8.98 -19.85
#